data_AF-A0A1M3GUQ0-F1
#
_entry.id   AF-A0A1M3GUQ0-F1
#
_cell.length_a   1.000
_cell.length_b   1.000
_cell.length_c   1.000
_cell.angle_alpha   90.00
_cell.angle_beta   90.00
_cell.angle_gamma   90.00
#
_symmetry.space_group_name_H-M   'P 1'
#
loop_
_entity.id
_entity.type
_entity.pdbx_description
1 polymer ?
#
loop_
_entity_poly.entity_id
_entity_poly.type
_entity_poly.pdbx_seq_one_letter_code
_entity_poly.pdbx_strand_id
1 'polypeptide(L)'
;MHCLNVIPGGLLPGRDRGVTILVGGKGVLKIGATMGSVIIPFMKLETDEDFARLNELARNILDFFAENALDHERTGEMIERIGLANFLEGMNIPVDPNMISQPRSNPYFRSDDWDEQAAKWVEHKQQKAA
;
A
#
# COMPACT_ATOMS: atom_id res chain seq x y z
N MET A 1 22.64 1.88 0.96
CA MET A 1 23.63 1.37 1.94
C MET A 1 24.93 0.89 1.33
N HIS A 2 24.98 0.44 0.06
CA HIS A 2 26.21 -0.14 -0.52
C HIS A 2 27.47 0.74 -0.33
N CYS A 3 27.46 1.99 -0.81
CA CYS A 3 28.61 2.91 -0.69
C CYS A 3 29.00 3.21 0.77
N LEU A 4 28.02 3.40 1.66
CA LEU A 4 28.24 3.62 3.11
C LEU A 4 28.96 2.42 3.75
N ASN A 5 28.58 1.20 3.36
CA ASN A 5 29.18 -0.02 3.89
C ASN A 5 30.60 -0.23 3.35
N VAL A 6 30.89 0.23 2.13
CA VAL A 6 32.22 0.14 1.50
C VAL A 6 33.21 1.15 2.11
N ILE A 7 32.75 2.36 2.47
CA ILE A 7 33.60 3.43 3.01
C ILE A 7 33.09 3.89 4.39
N PRO A 8 33.21 3.04 5.44
CA PRO A 8 32.80 3.41 6.79
C PRO A 8 33.66 4.58 7.30
N GLY A 9 33.01 5.60 7.86
CA GLY A 9 33.66 6.82 8.38
C GLY A 9 33.94 7.92 7.36
N GLY A 10 33.95 7.59 6.06
CA GLY A 10 34.05 8.57 4.97
C GLY A 10 32.68 9.05 4.45
N LEU A 11 31.69 8.15 4.44
CA LEU A 11 30.31 8.45 4.06
C LEU A 11 29.39 8.16 5.24
N LEU A 12 28.42 9.06 5.47
CA LEU A 12 27.43 8.94 6.55
C LEU A 12 26.00 9.07 6.00
N PRO A 13 25.00 8.45 6.66
CA PRO A 13 23.59 8.70 6.35
C PRO A 13 23.24 10.19 6.46
N GLY A 14 22.20 10.60 5.74
CA GLY A 14 21.66 11.96 5.80
C GLY A 14 21.25 12.40 7.21
N ARG A 15 21.10 13.72 7.36
CA ARG A 15 20.66 14.33 8.64
C ARG A 15 19.15 14.24 8.85
N ASP A 16 18.36 14.26 7.77
CA ASP A 16 16.93 14.02 7.85
C ASP A 16 16.67 12.50 7.93
N ARG A 17 16.16 12.05 9.06
CA ARG A 17 16.04 10.64 9.42
C ARG A 17 14.59 10.28 9.71
N GLY A 18 14.29 9.01 9.45
CA GLY A 18 12.97 8.43 9.62
C GLY A 18 13.00 6.96 9.25
N VAL A 19 11.83 6.38 9.05
CA VAL A 19 11.65 4.98 8.69
C VAL A 19 10.71 4.83 7.50
N THR A 20 10.89 3.74 6.78
CA THR A 20 9.93 3.23 5.80
C THR A 20 9.18 2.07 6.44
N ILE A 21 7.86 2.01 6.29
CA ILE A 21 7.03 0.96 6.89
C ILE A 21 6.62 -0.01 5.79
N LEU A 22 7.02 -1.28 5.98
CA LEU A 22 6.68 -2.37 5.09
C LEU A 22 5.75 -3.36 5.79
N VAL A 23 4.69 -3.78 5.11
CA VAL A 23 3.63 -4.64 5.68
C VAL A 23 3.46 -5.90 4.82
N GLY A 24 3.13 -7.02 5.46
CA GLY A 24 2.77 -8.26 4.76
C GLY A 24 3.90 -9.27 4.59
N GLY A 25 5.05 -9.06 5.23
CA GLY A 25 6.12 -10.05 5.27
C GLY A 25 5.71 -11.32 6.02
N LYS A 26 5.85 -12.49 5.39
CA LYS A 26 5.54 -13.79 6.02
C LYS A 26 6.29 -14.96 5.38
N GLY A 27 6.27 -16.10 6.09
CA GLY A 27 6.81 -17.36 5.62
C GLY A 27 5.92 -18.11 4.62
N VAL A 28 6.32 -19.33 4.29
CA VAL A 28 5.81 -20.10 3.13
C VAL A 28 4.32 -20.46 3.15
N LEU A 29 3.70 -20.70 4.30
CA LEU A 29 2.29 -21.09 4.36
C LEU A 29 1.37 -19.84 4.47
N LYS A 30 0.21 -19.79 3.80
CA LYS A 30 -0.32 -20.75 2.82
C LYS A 30 0.04 -20.40 1.36
N ILE A 31 0.07 -19.13 0.97
CA ILE A 31 0.25 -18.70 -0.44
C ILE A 31 1.71 -18.52 -0.91
N GLY A 32 2.70 -18.98 -0.14
CA GLY A 32 4.11 -18.74 -0.40
C GLY A 32 4.72 -17.65 0.49
N ALA A 33 6.04 -17.51 0.46
CA ALA A 33 6.74 -16.50 1.24
C ALA A 33 6.63 -15.13 0.56
N THR A 34 6.34 -14.10 1.35
CA THR A 34 6.24 -12.72 0.89
C THR A 34 7.18 -11.84 1.69
N MET A 35 7.82 -10.89 1.03
CA MET A 35 8.47 -9.77 1.70
C MET A 35 7.44 -8.69 1.98
N GLY A 36 7.75 -7.75 2.87
CA GLY A 36 6.85 -6.63 3.12
C GLY A 36 6.76 -5.71 1.88
N SER A 37 5.55 -5.20 1.62
CA SER A 37 5.29 -4.16 0.63
C SER A 37 5.35 -2.78 1.30
N VAL A 38 5.89 -1.78 0.61
CA VAL A 38 5.98 -0.42 1.13
C VAL A 38 4.58 0.19 1.25
N ILE A 39 4.18 0.55 2.47
CA ILE A 39 2.90 1.23 2.76
C ILE A 39 3.14 2.70 3.09
N ILE A 40 4.16 3.00 3.89
CA ILE A 40 4.58 4.37 4.16
C ILE A 40 6.02 4.55 3.68
N PRO A 41 6.24 5.34 2.59
CA PRO A 41 7.59 5.57 2.06
C PRO A 41 8.53 6.22 3.08
N PHE A 42 8.02 7.18 3.86
CA PHE A 42 8.81 7.88 4.87
C PHE A 42 7.92 8.38 6.02
N MET A 43 8.33 8.06 7.24
CA MET A 43 7.76 8.58 8.48
C MET A 43 8.89 9.04 9.40
N LYS A 44 8.82 10.28 9.87
CA LYS A 44 9.72 10.79 10.90
C LYS A 44 9.43 10.09 12.22
N LEU A 45 10.44 9.80 13.03
CA LEU A 45 10.32 9.16 14.36
C LEU A 45 11.26 9.86 15.36
N GLU A 46 10.98 11.13 15.67
CA GLU A 46 11.79 11.92 16.58
C GLU A 46 11.03 12.34 17.84
N THR A 47 9.72 12.55 17.72
CA THR A 47 8.83 13.08 18.77
C THR A 47 7.85 12.03 19.28
N ASP A 48 7.30 12.22 20.48
CA ASP A 48 6.26 11.33 21.01
C ASP A 48 5.01 11.29 20.10
N GLU A 49 4.70 12.39 19.40
CA GLU A 49 3.63 12.46 18.41
C GLU A 49 3.90 11.58 17.19
N ASP A 50 5.16 11.47 16.75
CA ASP A 50 5.55 10.57 15.67
C ASP A 50 5.37 9.11 16.08
N PHE A 51 5.75 8.76 17.30
CA PHE A 51 5.53 7.41 17.85
C PHE A 51 4.04 7.12 18.04
N ALA A 52 3.24 8.11 18.44
CA ALA A 52 1.79 7.99 18.52
C ALA A 52 1.18 7.70 17.14
N ARG A 53 1.64 8.40 16.08
CA ARG A 53 1.22 8.13 14.69
C ARG A 53 1.58 6.73 14.22
N LEU A 54 2.76 6.22 14.57
CA LEU A 54 3.14 4.83 14.28
C LEU A 54 2.22 3.83 14.98
N ASN A 55 1.90 4.06 16.25
CA ASN A 55 1.01 3.21 17.03
C ASN A 55 -0.42 3.25 16.49
N GLU A 56 -0.91 4.42 16.08
CA GLU A 56 -2.21 4.59 15.45
C GLU A 56 -2.28 3.82 14.13
N LEU A 57 -1.27 3.95 13.27
CA LEU A 57 -1.18 3.16 12.04
C LEU A 57 -1.21 1.64 12.33
N ALA A 58 -0.46 1.18 13.34
CA ALA A 58 -0.46 -0.23 13.72
C ALA A 58 -1.84 -0.69 14.21
N ARG A 59 -2.55 0.13 14.99
CA ARG A 59 -3.92 -0.17 15.45
C ARG A 59 -4.90 -0.22 14.27
N ASN A 60 -4.86 0.76 13.38
CA ASN A 60 -5.73 0.79 12.20
C ASN A 60 -5.51 -0.44 11.31
N ILE A 61 -4.26 -0.91 11.15
CA ILE A 61 -3.96 -2.16 10.44
C ILE A 61 -4.56 -3.37 11.16
N LEU A 62 -4.48 -3.42 12.49
CA LEU A 62 -5.05 -4.50 13.30
C LEU A 62 -6.58 -4.53 13.22
N ASP A 63 -7.23 -3.36 13.29
CA ASP A 63 -8.67 -3.23 13.20
C ASP A 63 -9.16 -3.63 11.80
N PHE A 64 -8.51 -3.13 10.75
CA PHE A 64 -8.80 -3.54 9.36
C PHE A 64 -8.62 -5.05 9.18
N PHE A 65 -7.57 -5.63 9.77
CA PHE A 65 -7.34 -7.08 9.74
C PHE A 65 -8.43 -7.84 10.50
N ALA A 66 -8.83 -7.39 11.70
CA ALA A 66 -9.88 -8.05 12.48
C ALA A 66 -11.23 -8.09 11.75
N GLU A 67 -11.54 -7.07 10.96
CA GLU A 67 -12.79 -6.98 10.21
C GLU A 67 -12.78 -7.79 8.90
N ASN A 68 -11.61 -7.90 8.24
CA ASN A 68 -11.54 -8.41 6.86
C ASN A 68 -10.80 -9.75 6.71
N ALA A 69 -10.06 -10.19 7.73
CA ALA A 69 -9.25 -11.40 7.64
C ALA A 69 -10.10 -12.66 7.68
N LEU A 70 -9.70 -13.63 6.88
CA LEU A 70 -10.24 -14.99 6.90
C LEU A 70 -9.51 -15.86 7.94
N ASP A 71 -10.08 -17.02 8.23
CA ASP A 71 -9.48 -17.98 9.16
C ASP A 71 -8.08 -18.40 8.69
N HIS A 72 -7.11 -18.33 9.62
CA HIS A 72 -5.70 -18.60 9.38
C HIS A 72 -5.07 -17.79 8.22
N GLU A 73 -5.57 -16.58 7.95
CA GLU A 73 -4.99 -15.65 6.99
C GLU A 73 -3.95 -14.74 7.66
N ARG A 74 -2.86 -14.41 6.97
CA ARG A 74 -1.89 -13.38 7.43
C ARG A 74 -2.14 -12.06 6.72
N THR A 75 -1.72 -10.95 7.34
CA THR A 75 -1.93 -9.59 6.79
C THR A 75 -1.46 -9.45 5.33
N GLY A 76 -0.32 -10.05 4.96
CA GLY A 76 0.14 -10.02 3.56
C GLY A 76 -0.78 -10.76 2.60
N GLU A 77 -1.36 -11.88 3.02
CA GLU A 77 -2.30 -12.67 2.22
C GLU A 77 -3.63 -11.93 2.05
N MET A 78 -4.11 -11.31 3.13
CA MET A 78 -5.28 -10.45 3.12
C MET A 78 -5.11 -9.27 2.16
N ILE A 79 -3.95 -8.58 2.18
CA ILE A 79 -3.67 -7.46 1.27
C ILE A 79 -3.66 -7.92 -0.19
N GLU A 80 -3.06 -9.07 -0.49
CA GLU A 80 -3.06 -9.64 -1.85
C GLU A 80 -4.48 -10.01 -2.33
N ARG A 81 -5.32 -10.55 -1.43
CA ARG A 81 -6.70 -10.92 -1.76
C ARG A 81 -7.62 -9.71 -1.96
N ILE A 82 -7.56 -8.74 -1.04
CA ILE A 82 -8.41 -7.54 -1.07
C ILE A 82 -7.91 -6.55 -2.13
N GLY A 83 -6.60 -6.51 -2.35
CA GLY A 83 -5.91 -5.57 -3.23
C GLY A 83 -5.34 -4.38 -2.46
N LEU A 84 -4.13 -3.97 -2.84
CA LEU A 84 -3.40 -2.86 -2.20
C LEU A 84 -4.20 -1.55 -2.23
N ALA A 85 -4.90 -1.24 -3.32
CA ALA A 85 -5.68 0.00 -3.45
C ALA A 85 -6.81 0.07 -2.40
N ASN A 86 -7.60 -1.00 -2.28
CA ASN A 86 -8.69 -1.09 -1.30
C ASN A 86 -8.17 -1.06 0.15
N PHE A 87 -7.02 -1.67 0.40
CA PHE A 87 -6.35 -1.61 1.71
C PHE A 87 -5.93 -0.17 2.07
N LEU A 88 -5.33 0.56 1.11
CA LEU A 88 -4.95 1.95 1.30
C LEU A 88 -6.16 2.87 1.51
N GLU A 89 -7.23 2.65 0.75
CA GLU A 89 -8.50 3.38 0.92
C GLU A 89 -9.11 3.14 2.31
N GLY A 90 -9.18 1.88 2.75
CA GLY A 90 -9.71 1.52 4.07
C GLY A 90 -8.92 2.11 5.25
N MET A 91 -7.63 2.40 5.06
CA MET A 91 -6.80 3.09 6.05
C MET A 91 -6.68 4.60 5.83
N ASN A 92 -7.35 5.15 4.80
CA ASN A 92 -7.23 6.55 4.39
C ASN A 92 -5.78 7.00 4.12
N ILE A 93 -4.99 6.13 3.46
CA ILE A 93 -3.61 6.42 3.06
C ILE A 93 -3.59 6.76 1.56
N PRO A 94 -2.99 7.90 1.16
CA PRO A 94 -2.89 8.26 -0.25
C PRO A 94 -1.95 7.29 -0.99
N VAL A 95 -2.29 6.96 -2.24
CA VAL A 95 -1.45 6.13 -3.11
C VAL A 95 -0.18 6.89 -3.49
N ASP A 96 0.97 6.23 -3.35
CA ASP A 96 2.27 6.77 -3.74
C ASP A 96 2.98 5.81 -4.73
N PRO A 97 3.59 6.29 -5.83
CA PRO A 97 4.33 5.44 -6.76
C PRO A 97 5.45 4.61 -6.13
N ASN A 98 6.04 5.05 -5.02
CA ASN A 98 7.09 4.33 -4.28
C ASN A 98 6.57 3.06 -3.57
N MET A 99 5.24 2.85 -3.54
CA MET A 99 4.62 1.63 -3.00
C MET A 99 4.71 0.44 -3.96
N ILE A 100 5.01 0.67 -5.24
CA ILE A 100 5.08 -0.36 -6.27
C ILE A 100 6.45 -0.37 -6.96
N SER A 101 6.90 -1.54 -7.42
CA SER A 101 8.12 -1.66 -8.20
C SER A 101 7.93 -1.30 -9.67
N GLN A 102 6.73 -1.56 -10.19
CA GLN A 102 6.32 -1.24 -11.55
C GLN A 102 4.79 -1.11 -11.61
N PRO A 103 4.27 -0.29 -12.54
CA PRO A 103 2.85 -0.32 -12.87
C PRO A 103 2.40 -1.71 -13.32
N ARG A 104 1.10 -1.95 -13.21
CA ARG A 104 0.49 -3.16 -13.76
C ARG A 104 0.79 -3.29 -15.26
N SER A 105 1.11 -4.51 -15.70
CA SER A 105 1.34 -4.83 -17.11
C SER A 105 0.07 -5.26 -17.84
N ASN A 106 -1.04 -5.46 -17.13
CA ASN A 106 -2.31 -5.89 -17.68
C ASN A 106 -3.36 -4.76 -17.64
N PRO A 107 -4.32 -4.73 -18.58
CA PRO A 107 -5.28 -3.64 -18.72
C PRO A 107 -6.55 -3.78 -17.88
N TYR A 108 -6.63 -4.76 -16.96
CA TYR A 108 -7.85 -5.06 -16.20
C TYR A 108 -8.11 -4.08 -15.04
N PHE A 109 -8.21 -2.80 -15.36
CA PHE A 109 -8.50 -1.74 -14.39
C PHE A 109 -9.95 -1.82 -13.92
N ARG A 110 -10.14 -1.82 -12.59
CA ARG A 110 -11.45 -1.65 -11.98
C ARG A 110 -11.65 -0.16 -11.76
N SER A 111 -12.68 0.40 -12.38
CA SER A 111 -13.12 1.77 -12.11
C SER A 111 -14.41 1.70 -11.29
N ASP A 112 -14.50 2.50 -10.23
CA ASP A 112 -15.70 2.55 -9.39
C ASP A 112 -16.77 3.50 -9.96
N ASP A 113 -16.46 4.20 -11.07
CA ASP A 113 -17.35 5.12 -11.81
C ASP A 113 -18.01 4.49 -13.05
N TRP A 114 -17.99 3.15 -13.17
CA TRP A 114 -18.44 2.45 -14.36
C TRP A 114 -19.85 2.83 -14.81
N ASP A 115 -20.79 2.94 -13.86
CA ASP A 115 -22.19 3.25 -14.15
C ASP A 115 -22.33 4.66 -14.76
N GLU A 116 -21.56 5.63 -14.28
CA GLU A 116 -21.52 6.99 -14.84
C GLU A 116 -20.94 7.00 -16.26
N GLN A 117 -19.86 6.25 -16.50
CA GLN A 117 -19.25 6.15 -17.83
C GLN A 117 -20.16 5.42 -18.82
N ALA A 118 -20.87 4.39 -18.36
CA ALA A 118 -21.84 3.66 -19.16
C ALA A 118 -23.03 4.56 -19.55
N ALA A 119 -23.55 5.38 -18.61
CA ALA A 119 -24.62 6.33 -18.88
C ALA A 119 -24.21 7.37 -19.96
N LYS A 120 -23.02 7.98 -19.84
CA LYS A 120 -22.47 8.90 -20.85
C LYS A 120 -22.38 8.26 -22.24
N TRP A 121 -22.02 6.98 -22.31
CA TRP A 121 -21.94 6.25 -23.57
C TRP A 121 -23.32 5.99 -24.19
N VAL A 122 -24.32 5.65 -23.36
CA VAL A 122 -25.70 5.47 -23.81
C VAL A 122 -26.26 6.78 -24.36
N GLU A 123 -26.06 7.90 -23.65
CA GLU A 123 -26.46 9.24 -24.09
C GLU A 123 -25.80 9.62 -25.43
N HIS A 124 -24.49 9.39 -25.55
CA HIS A 124 -23.76 9.66 -26.80
C HIS A 124 -24.30 8.82 -27.98
N LYS A 125 -24.64 7.54 -27.76
CA LYS A 125 -25.27 6.71 -28.81
C LYS A 125 -26.65 7.24 -29.21
N GLN A 126 -27.45 7.70 -28.25
CA GLN A 126 -28.78 8.27 -28.53
C GLN A 126 -28.67 9.58 -29.32
N GLN A 127 -27.72 10.46 -28.96
CA GLN A 127 -27.44 11.69 -29.70
C GLN A 127 -26.97 11.45 -31.13
N LYS A 128 -26.22 10.37 -31.38
CA LYS A 128 -25.75 10.00 -32.73
C LYS A 128 -26.86 9.36 -33.60
N ALA A 129 -27.92 8.85 -32.98
CA ALA A 129 -29.03 8.19 -33.66
C ALA A 129 -30.20 9.15 -33.99
N ALA A 130 -30.23 10.34 -33.36
CA ALA A 130 -31.14 11.45 -33.65
C ALA A 130 -30.59 12.34 -34.78
#